data_AF-A0A1V2QHT5-F1
#
_entry.id   AF-A0A1V2QHT5-F1
#
_cell.length_a   1.000
_cell.length_b   1.000
_cell.length_c   1.000
_cell.angle_alpha   90.00
_cell.angle_beta   90.00
_cell.angle_gamma   90.00
#
_symmetry.space_group_name_H-M   'P 1'
#
loop_
_entity.id
_entity.type
_entity.pdbx_description
1 polymer ?
#
loop_
_entity_poly.entity_id
_entity_poly.type
_entity_poly.pdbx_seq_one_letter_code
_entity_poly.pdbx_strand_id
1 'polypeptide(L)' 'MVATSTHFTSEKAPCGRLRDGEHHREDDGDGFIVDHVDYACGCRRSRHEFHDGSVRIRVVRHDGKVLSDEHSADHEA' A
#
# COMPACT_ATOMS: atom_id res chain seq x y z
N MET A 1 -1.73 2.80 18.22
CA MET A 1 -1.84 1.74 17.21
C MET A 1 -3.20 1.02 17.17
N VAL A 2 -3.95 1.22 16.08
CA VAL A 2 -5.11 0.42 15.66
C VAL A 2 -4.79 -0.27 14.33
N ALA A 3 -5.03 -1.57 14.23
CA ALA A 3 -4.82 -2.34 13.00
C ALA A 3 -6.15 -2.95 12.54
N THR A 4 -6.43 -2.85 11.24
CA THR A 4 -7.65 -3.38 10.60
C THR A 4 -7.26 -4.15 9.35
N SER A 5 -7.60 -5.43 9.31
CA SER A 5 -7.52 -6.24 8.08
C SER A 5 -8.91 -6.50 7.54
N THR A 6 -9.12 -6.23 6.25
CA THR A 6 -10.37 -6.49 5.55
C THR A 6 -10.10 -7.34 4.32
N HIS A 7 -10.77 -8.49 4.24
CA HIS A 7 -10.76 -9.29 3.02
C HIS A 7 -11.68 -8.68 1.96
N PHE A 8 -11.24 -8.71 0.71
CA PHE A 8 -12.05 -8.31 -0.43
C PHE A 8 -12.03 -9.38 -1.50
N THR A 9 -13.07 -9.38 -2.33
CA THR A 9 -13.18 -10.24 -3.50
C THR A 9 -13.19 -9.40 -4.76
N SER A 10 -12.55 -9.90 -5.82
CA SER A 10 -12.62 -9.31 -7.16
C SER A 10 -12.23 -7.81 -7.30
N GLU A 11 -11.09 -7.40 -6.75
CA GLU A 11 -10.50 -6.07 -7.03
C GLU A 11 -9.45 -6.16 -8.15
N LYS A 12 -9.28 -5.06 -8.92
CA LYS A 12 -8.30 -5.02 -10.01
C LYS A 12 -6.87 -4.91 -9.47
N ALA A 13 -6.14 -6.01 -9.56
CA ALA A 13 -4.73 -6.06 -9.21
C ALA A 13 -3.85 -5.27 -10.21
N PRO A 14 -2.63 -4.87 -9.82
CA PRO A 14 -1.62 -4.24 -10.69
C PRO A 14 -1.27 -5.02 -11.97
N CYS A 15 -1.50 -6.34 -11.98
CA CYS A 15 -1.34 -7.17 -13.18
C CYS A 15 -2.50 -7.04 -14.18
N GLY A 16 -3.53 -6.24 -13.87
CA GLY A 16 -4.68 -5.93 -14.71
C GLY A 16 -5.86 -6.90 -14.56
N ARG A 17 -5.73 -7.96 -13.75
CA ARG A 17 -6.76 -8.98 -13.54
C ARG A 17 -7.49 -8.74 -12.22
N LEU A 18 -8.78 -9.11 -12.17
CA LEU A 18 -9.53 -9.14 -10.92
C LEU A 18 -9.04 -10.26 -10.02
N ARG A 19 -8.73 -9.94 -8.77
CA ARG A 19 -8.20 -10.87 -7.77
C ARG A 19 -8.80 -10.54 -6.42
N ASP A 20 -8.98 -11.58 -5.64
CA ASP A 20 -9.25 -11.47 -4.22
C ASP A 20 -7.98 -11.03 -3.50
N GLY A 21 -8.11 -10.62 -2.25
CA GLY A 21 -6.98 -10.17 -1.46
C GLY A 21 -7.37 -9.70 -0.08
N GLU A 22 -6.38 -9.10 0.59
CA GLU A 22 -6.52 -8.50 1.90
C GLU A 22 -6.04 -7.06 1.87
N HIS A 23 -6.81 -6.18 2.49
CA HIS A 23 -6.42 -4.80 2.76
C HIS A 23 -6.13 -4.67 4.24
N HIS A 24 -4.87 -4.42 4.57
CA HIS A 24 -4.38 -4.19 5.91
C HIS A 24 -4.10 -2.70 6.11
N ARG A 25 -4.64 -2.11 7.17
CA ARG A 25 -4.38 -0.72 7.54
C ARG A 25 -4.06 -0.60 9.01
N GLU A 26 -2.98 0.09 9.31
CA GLU A 26 -2.53 0.43 10.67
C GLU A 26 -2.41 1.94 10.81
N ASP A 27 -2.84 2.46 11.95
CA ASP A 27 -2.68 3.86 12.33
C ASP A 27 -2.14 3.91 13.75
N ASP A 28 -1.02 4.61 13.97
CA ASP A 28 -0.51 4.77 15.34
C ASP A 28 -1.26 5.86 16.12
N GLY A 29 -1.99 6.74 15.41
CA GLY A 29 -2.72 7.87 15.99
C GLY A 29 -1.92 9.17 16.07
N ASP A 30 -0.65 9.14 15.65
CA ASP A 30 0.28 10.27 15.71
C ASP A 30 0.82 10.67 14.31
N GLY A 31 0.12 10.30 13.24
CA GLY A 31 0.51 10.66 11.86
C GLY A 31 1.40 9.63 11.16
N PHE A 32 1.59 8.44 11.72
CA PHE A 32 2.12 7.28 10.99
C PHE A 32 1.01 6.32 10.62
N ILE A 33 0.79 6.15 9.30
CA ILE A 33 -0.23 5.26 8.75
C ILE A 33 0.43 4.27 7.80
N VAL A 34 0.14 2.99 8.00
CA VAL A 34 0.51 1.91 7.09
C VAL A 34 -0.73 1.38 6.40
N ASP A 35 -0.71 1.33 5.08
CA ASP A 35 -1.82 0.86 4.26
C ASP A 35 -1.31 -0.09 3.17
N HIS A 36 -1.56 -1.39 3.33
CA HIS A 36 -1.06 -2.46 2.49
C HIS A 36 -2.22 -3.23 1.85
N VAL A 37 -2.15 -3.46 0.56
CA VAL A 37 -3.09 -4.29 -0.18
C VAL A 37 -2.32 -5.45 -0.80
N ASP A 38 -2.61 -6.65 -0.36
CA ASP A 38 -2.02 -7.89 -0.84
C ASP A 38 -3.06 -8.67 -1.66
N TYR A 39 -2.79 -8.79 -2.95
CA TYR A 39 -3.65 -9.53 -3.87
C TYR A 39 -3.26 -11.02 -3.86
N ALA A 40 -4.23 -11.92 -3.97
CA ALA A 40 -4.02 -13.37 -4.00
C ALA A 40 -3.12 -13.85 -5.14
N CYS A 41 -2.93 -13.05 -6.19
CA CYS A 41 -1.96 -13.35 -7.25
C CYS A 41 -0.50 -13.07 -6.86
N GLY A 42 -0.25 -12.40 -5.73
CA GLY A 42 1.07 -11.96 -5.26
C GLY A 42 1.42 -10.52 -5.64
N CYS A 43 0.53 -9.78 -6.33
CA CYS A 43 0.70 -8.34 -6.49
C CYS A 43 0.47 -7.63 -5.16
N ARG A 44 1.11 -6.48 -4.96
CA ARG A 44 1.05 -5.74 -3.70
C ARG A 44 1.05 -4.25 -3.95
N ARG A 45 0.33 -3.52 -3.11
CA ARG A 45 0.39 -2.06 -3.03
C ARG A 45 0.65 -1.68 -1.59
N SER A 46 1.54 -0.74 -1.37
CA SER A 46 1.87 -0.22 -0.05
C SER A 46 1.83 1.29 -0.10
N ARG A 47 1.15 1.92 0.86
CA ARG A 47 1.17 3.35 1.12
C ARG A 47 1.58 3.54 2.58
N HIS A 48 2.62 4.32 2.79
CA HIS A 48 3.10 4.72 4.11
C HIS A 48 3.00 6.23 4.20
N GLU A 49 2.35 6.71 5.25
CA GLU A 49 2.35 8.11 5.65
C GLU A 49 3.20 8.24 6.90
N PHE A 50 4.12 9.20 6.90
CA PHE A 50 5.07 9.42 7.98
C PHE A 50 4.65 10.63 8.83
N HIS A 51 5.18 10.69 10.07
CA HIS A 51 4.87 11.77 11.01
C HIS A 51 5.19 13.17 10.48
N ASP A 52 6.16 13.29 9.56
CA ASP A 52 6.51 14.54 8.91
C ASP A 52 5.56 14.92 7.75
N GLY A 53 4.54 14.10 7.48
CA GLY A 53 3.58 14.28 6.40
C GLY A 53 4.02 13.71 5.05
N SER A 54 5.28 13.26 4.92
CA SER A 54 5.73 12.56 3.72
C SER A 54 4.92 11.30 3.46
N VAL A 55 4.74 10.99 2.18
CA VAL A 55 4.02 9.79 1.75
C VAL A 55 4.91 8.99 0.83
N ARG A 56 5.03 7.69 1.11
CA ARG A 56 5.66 6.73 0.21
C ARG A 56 4.61 5.78 -0.34
N ILE A 57 4.54 5.66 -1.67
CA ILE A 57 3.65 4.73 -2.36
C ILE A 57 4.49 3.77 -3.18
N ARG A 58 4.26 2.47 -3.02
CA ARG A 58 4.94 1.44 -3.79
C ARG A 58 3.96 0.44 -4.35
N VAL A 59 4.11 0.11 -5.63
CA VAL A 59 3.29 -0.89 -6.33
C VAL A 59 4.21 -1.94 -6.92
N VAL A 60 4.02 -3.20 -6.51
CA VAL A 60 4.81 -4.34 -6.95
C VAL A 60 3.91 -5.37 -7.60
N ARG A 61 4.27 -5.81 -8.79
CA ARG A 61 3.59 -6.92 -9.44
C ARG A 61 4.05 -8.25 -8.88
N HIS A 62 3.19 -9.25 -8.98
CA HIS A 62 3.46 -10.65 -8.64
C HIS A 62 4.71 -11.26 -9.29
N ASP A 63 5.20 -10.67 -10.38
CA ASP A 63 6.46 -11.03 -11.06
C ASP A 63 7.70 -10.36 -10.45
N GLY A 64 7.55 -9.65 -9.32
CA GLY A 64 8.60 -8.92 -8.63
C GLY A 64 8.90 -7.55 -9.23
N LYS A 65 8.31 -7.20 -10.39
CA LYS A 65 8.52 -5.90 -11.01
C LYS A 65 7.88 -4.79 -10.18
N VAL A 66 8.70 -3.81 -9.80
CA VAL A 66 8.20 -2.54 -9.25
C VAL A 66 7.58 -1.74 -10.39
N LEU A 67 6.30 -1.42 -10.27
CA LEU A 67 5.59 -0.57 -11.24
C LEU A 67 5.70 0.90 -10.88
N SER A 68 5.63 1.21 -9.58
CA SER A 68 5.77 2.56 -9.02
C SER A 68 6.48 2.46 -7.68
N ASP A 69 7.36 3.42 -7.40
CA ASP A 69 7.95 3.70 -6.08
C ASP A 69 8.08 5.22 -6.00
N GLU A 70 7.08 5.84 -5.41
CA GLU A 70 6.93 7.28 -5.29
C GLU A 70 7.18 7.65 -3.84
N HIS A 71 7.93 8.72 -3.61
CA HIS A 71 8.16 9.28 -2.30
C HIS A 71 8.03 10.79 -2.38
N SER A 72 6.98 11.33 -1.74
CA SER A 72 6.79 12.75 -1.57
C SER A 72 7.70 13.23 -0.45
N ALA A 73 8.99 13.42 -0.74
CA ALA A 73 9.92 14.13 0.13
C ALA A 73 10.20 15.48 -0.52
N ASP A 74 9.21 16.38 -0.50
CA ASP A 74 9.44 17.78 -0.84
C ASP A 74 9.43 18.58 0.45
N HIS A 75 10.61 18.65 1.07
CA HIS A 75 10.95 19.75 1.95
C HIS A 75 12.14 20.43 1.31
N GLU A 76 11.86 21.39 0.42
CA GLU A 76 12.88 22.34 -0.01
C GLU A 76 13.35 23.11 1.24
N ALA A 77 14.66 23.12 1.45
CA ALA A 77 15.35 23.60 2.65
C ALA A 77 15.29 25.12 2.85
#